data_AF-A0A0R3WDD3-F1
#
_entry.id   AF-A0A0R3WDD3-F1
#
_cell.length_a   1.000
_cell.length_b   1.000
_cell.length_c   1.000
_cell.angle_alpha   90.00
_cell.angle_beta   90.00
_cell.angle_gamma   90.00
#
_symmetry.space_group_name_H-M   'P 1'
#
loop_
_entity.id
_entity.type
_entity.pdbx_description
1 polymer ?
#
loop_
_entity_poly.entity_id
_entity_poly.type
_entity_poly.pdbx_seq_one_letter_code
_entity_poly.pdbx_strand_id
1 'polypeptide(L)'
;MSLRDQSLCLTDLVDCEVRVTSACGNLVASRLTDCTVYTLQPVATSVMLQDCVNCHFVLACRQLRVHRTRGTRFDVFVASAPIIEDSTDLSVGPWNGGRSTREVLGAVNHWKEVQDFSCPTLITAKASESPNWSPLPEKEWIKEGQLKADS
;
A
#
# COMPACT_ATOMS: atom_id res chain seq x y z
N MET A 1 7.66 22.52 2.86
CA MET A 1 8.31 22.17 1.57
C MET A 1 7.54 20.99 1.00
N SER A 2 6.99 21.09 -0.20
CA SER A 2 6.13 20.05 -0.80
C SER A 2 6.97 19.06 -1.60
N LEU A 3 6.86 17.76 -1.32
CA LEU A 3 7.60 16.70 -2.05
C LEU A 3 6.87 16.25 -3.33
N ARG A 4 5.86 17.01 -3.80
CA ARG A 4 4.95 16.60 -4.90
C ARG A 4 5.65 16.14 -6.19
N ASP A 5 6.82 16.67 -6.50
CA ASP A 5 7.59 16.32 -7.70
C ASP A 5 8.85 15.49 -7.38
N GLN A 6 8.96 15.01 -6.14
CA GLN A 6 10.12 14.28 -5.64
C GLN A 6 9.74 12.86 -5.24
N SER A 7 10.68 11.94 -5.48
CA SER A 7 10.63 10.58 -4.97
C SER A 7 11.01 10.56 -3.50
N LEU A 8 10.16 9.96 -2.67
CA LEU A 8 10.51 9.61 -1.31
C LEU A 8 11.04 8.18 -1.29
N CYS A 9 12.25 7.99 -0.78
CA CYS A 9 12.88 6.67 -0.64
C CYS A 9 13.02 6.31 0.84
N LEU A 10 12.46 5.17 1.24
CA LEU A 10 12.64 4.56 2.56
C LEU A 10 13.45 3.28 2.38
N THR A 11 14.57 3.13 3.07
CA THR A 11 15.47 2.00 2.81
C THR A 11 16.20 1.56 4.07
N ASP A 12 16.34 0.24 4.25
CA ASP A 12 17.09 -0.38 5.35
C ASP A 12 16.58 0.03 6.74
N LEU A 13 15.24 0.15 6.89
CA LEU A 13 14.61 0.46 8.17
C LEU A 13 14.20 -0.82 8.89
N VAL A 14 14.40 -0.83 10.20
CA VAL A 14 14.03 -1.93 11.09
C VAL A 14 13.32 -1.35 12.30
N ASP A 15 12.18 -1.93 12.67
CA ASP A 15 11.41 -1.53 13.87
C ASP A 15 11.11 -0.02 13.91
N CYS A 16 10.58 0.50 12.80
CA CYS A 16 10.33 1.93 12.62
C CYS A 16 8.85 2.24 12.37
N GLU A 17 8.37 3.32 12.99
CA GLU A 17 7.14 3.99 12.58
C GLU A 17 7.48 5.24 11.75
N VAL A 18 7.04 5.26 10.49
CA VAL A 18 7.28 6.36 9.55
C VAL A 18 5.97 7.03 9.19
N ARG A 19 5.87 8.34 9.49
CA ARG A 19 4.72 9.17 9.12
C ARG A 19 5.10 10.20 8.06
N VAL A 20 4.65 9.98 6.84
CA VAL A 20 4.82 10.90 5.71
C VAL A 20 3.66 11.91 5.72
N THR A 21 3.94 13.12 6.20
CA THR A 21 2.92 14.17 6.39
C THR A 21 2.70 15.05 5.16
N SER A 22 3.61 15.00 4.19
CA SER A 22 3.58 15.81 2.96
C SER A 22 3.27 14.96 1.73
N ALA A 23 2.58 15.54 0.74
CA ALA A 23 2.37 14.87 -0.54
C ALA A 23 3.72 14.64 -1.25
N CYS A 24 3.91 13.44 -1.81
CA CYS A 24 5.08 13.06 -2.60
C CYS A 24 4.70 12.62 -4.02
N GLY A 25 5.65 12.70 -4.95
CA GLY A 25 5.44 12.27 -6.34
C GLY A 25 5.26 10.77 -6.43
N ASN A 26 6.25 10.03 -5.95
CA ASN A 26 6.25 8.57 -5.80
C ASN A 26 6.94 8.17 -4.50
N LEU A 27 6.61 6.98 -4.01
CA LEU A 27 7.23 6.37 -2.83
C LEU A 27 7.92 5.07 -3.25
N VAL A 28 9.17 4.92 -2.87
CA VAL A 28 9.92 3.67 -3.00
C VAL A 28 10.32 3.23 -1.60
N ALA A 29 9.89 2.04 -1.18
CA ALA A 29 10.32 1.44 0.08
C ALA A 29 11.04 0.12 -0.21
N SER A 30 12.24 -0.04 0.33
CA SER A 30 13.04 -1.25 0.11
C SER A 30 13.70 -1.75 1.39
N ARG A 31 13.67 -3.06 1.64
CA ARG A 31 14.34 -3.68 2.81
C ARG A 31 13.85 -3.08 4.13
N LEU A 32 12.53 -3.03 4.30
CA LEU A 32 11.89 -2.67 5.56
C LEU A 32 11.54 -3.94 6.33
N THR A 33 11.82 -3.96 7.64
CA THR A 33 11.48 -5.08 8.52
C THR A 33 10.78 -4.56 9.77
N ASP A 34 9.64 -5.15 10.14
CA ASP A 34 8.85 -4.77 11.33
C ASP A 34 8.51 -3.26 11.35
N CYS A 35 8.22 -2.67 10.18
CA CYS A 35 7.97 -1.25 10.04
C CYS A 35 6.50 -0.93 9.77
N THR A 36 6.04 0.21 10.29
CA THR A 36 4.74 0.78 9.94
C THR A 36 4.92 2.09 9.19
N VAL A 37 4.29 2.23 8.02
CA VAL A 37 4.42 3.42 7.15
C VAL A 37 3.06 4.01 6.86
N TYR A 38 2.89 5.28 7.21
CA TYR A 38 1.67 6.06 6.98
C TYR A 38 1.93 7.17 5.95
N THR A 39 1.08 7.28 4.93
CA THR A 39 1.03 8.48 4.08
C THR A 39 -0.23 9.28 4.37
N LEU A 40 -0.11 10.42 5.06
CA LEU A 40 -1.28 11.24 5.43
C LEU A 40 -1.87 12.04 4.25
N GLN A 41 -1.15 12.07 3.13
CA GLN A 41 -1.57 12.65 1.85
C GLN A 41 -1.41 11.60 0.74
N PRO A 42 -2.25 11.62 -0.31
CA PRO A 42 -2.10 10.69 -1.42
C PRO A 42 -0.76 10.88 -2.13
N VAL A 43 -0.09 9.77 -2.44
CA VAL A 43 1.06 9.72 -3.35
C VAL A 43 0.56 9.97 -4.76
N ALA A 44 1.15 10.94 -5.45
CA ALA A 44 0.61 11.45 -6.72
C ALA A 44 0.60 10.40 -7.83
N THR A 45 1.59 9.51 -7.84
CA THR A 45 1.77 8.49 -8.88
C THR A 45 1.83 7.09 -8.27
N SER A 46 3.01 6.51 -8.13
CA SER A 46 3.21 5.12 -7.79
C SER A 46 3.84 4.92 -6.41
N VAL A 47 3.54 3.76 -5.84
CA VAL A 47 4.24 3.19 -4.69
C VAL A 47 4.87 1.88 -5.14
N MET A 48 6.18 1.75 -4.92
CA MET A 48 6.93 0.52 -5.18
C MET A 48 7.53 0.01 -3.88
N LEU A 49 7.18 -1.22 -3.52
CA LEU A 49 7.65 -1.90 -2.32
C LEU A 49 8.47 -3.11 -2.70
N GLN A 50 9.65 -3.25 -2.12
CA GLN A 50 10.56 -4.34 -2.44
C GLN A 50 11.23 -4.88 -1.18
N ASP A 51 11.28 -6.21 -1.02
CA ASP A 51 12.02 -6.84 0.07
C ASP A 51 11.53 -6.41 1.47
N CYS A 52 10.22 -6.21 1.64
CA CYS A 52 9.63 -5.82 2.93
C CYS A 52 9.13 -7.05 3.70
N VAL A 53 9.32 -7.08 5.02
CA VAL A 53 8.93 -8.21 5.89
C VAL A 53 8.21 -7.69 7.12
N ASN A 54 7.08 -8.31 7.47
CA ASN A 54 6.30 -8.00 8.68
C ASN A 54 5.93 -6.51 8.80
N CYS A 55 5.61 -5.86 7.68
CA CYS A 55 5.34 -4.44 7.66
C CYS A 55 3.84 -4.14 7.66
N HIS A 56 3.50 -2.89 7.97
CA HIS A 56 2.15 -2.36 7.83
C HIS A 56 2.19 -1.06 7.02
N PHE A 57 1.56 -1.06 5.85
CA PHE A 57 1.48 0.12 4.99
C PHE A 57 0.05 0.67 4.96
N VAL A 58 -0.10 1.92 5.37
CA VAL A 58 -1.37 2.66 5.27
C VAL A 58 -1.18 3.83 4.33
N LEU A 59 -1.65 3.68 3.09
CA LEU A 59 -1.32 4.64 2.04
C LEU A 59 -2.36 4.78 0.93
N ALA A 60 -2.25 5.86 0.17
CA ALA A 60 -3.10 6.11 -0.99
C ALA A 60 -2.24 6.46 -2.20
N CYS A 61 -2.46 5.81 -3.35
CA CYS A 61 -1.68 6.05 -4.56
C CYS A 61 -2.43 5.69 -5.84
N ARG A 62 -1.89 6.02 -7.02
CA ARG A 62 -2.47 5.57 -8.30
C ARG A 62 -2.13 4.12 -8.58
N GLN A 63 -0.85 3.75 -8.48
CA GLN A 63 -0.38 2.38 -8.74
C GLN A 63 0.42 1.84 -7.55
N LEU A 64 0.06 0.64 -7.09
CA LEU A 64 0.80 -0.08 -6.06
C LEU A 64 1.48 -1.31 -6.67
N ARG A 65 2.81 -1.41 -6.52
CA ARG A 65 3.60 -2.55 -6.94
C ARG A 65 4.36 -3.12 -5.75
N VAL A 66 4.23 -4.41 -5.52
CA VAL A 66 4.82 -5.12 -4.39
C VAL A 66 5.64 -6.30 -4.91
N HIS A 67 6.90 -6.36 -4.51
CA HIS A 67 7.83 -7.40 -4.94
C HIS A 67 8.58 -7.98 -3.73
N ARG A 68 8.77 -9.31 -3.70
CA ARG A 68 9.53 -10.01 -2.65
C ARG A 68 9.14 -9.61 -1.21
N THR A 69 7.85 -9.43 -0.96
CA THR A 69 7.33 -8.93 0.33
C THR A 69 6.55 -10.01 1.08
N ARG A 70 6.68 -10.06 2.41
CA ARG A 70 6.13 -11.15 3.24
C ARG A 70 5.48 -10.66 4.53
N GLY A 71 4.43 -11.35 5.00
CA GLY A 71 3.79 -11.08 6.30
C GLY A 71 3.30 -9.64 6.45
N THR A 72 2.91 -9.01 5.34
CA THR A 72 2.72 -7.55 5.28
C THR A 72 1.26 -7.20 5.08
N ARG A 73 0.80 -6.24 5.88
CA ARG A 73 -0.56 -5.70 5.82
C ARG A 73 -0.59 -4.39 5.02
N PHE A 74 -1.63 -4.23 4.21
CA PHE A 74 -1.90 -3.05 3.41
C PHE A 74 -3.30 -2.52 3.72
N ASP A 75 -3.41 -1.28 4.19
CA ASP A 75 -4.69 -0.55 4.23
C ASP A 75 -4.61 0.58 3.21
N VAL A 76 -5.23 0.40 2.04
CA VAL A 76 -4.90 1.21 0.87
C VAL A 76 -6.09 1.81 0.13
N PHE A 77 -5.84 2.99 -0.46
CA PHE A 77 -6.59 3.49 -1.60
C PHE A 77 -5.73 3.35 -2.86
N VAL A 78 -6.20 2.61 -3.85
CA VAL A 78 -5.51 2.47 -5.14
C VAL A 78 -6.44 2.79 -6.30
N ALA A 79 -6.00 3.66 -7.21
CA ALA A 79 -6.79 4.02 -8.40
C ALA A 79 -6.72 2.96 -9.52
N SER A 80 -5.89 1.94 -9.36
CA SER A 80 -5.81 0.77 -10.24
C SER A 80 -5.53 -0.50 -9.44
N ALA A 81 -5.77 -1.65 -10.04
CA ALA A 81 -5.40 -2.96 -9.51
C ALA A 81 -3.95 -2.98 -8.95
N PRO A 82 -3.74 -3.36 -7.66
CA PRO A 82 -2.42 -3.65 -7.13
C PRO A 82 -1.76 -4.79 -7.87
N ILE A 83 -0.44 -4.75 -7.99
CA ILE A 83 0.37 -5.82 -8.58
C ILE A 83 1.28 -6.39 -7.50
N ILE A 84 1.27 -7.71 -7.34
CA ILE A 84 2.19 -8.43 -6.45
C ILE A 84 2.99 -9.47 -7.24
N GLU A 85 4.25 -9.66 -6.87
CA GLU A 85 5.17 -10.63 -7.47
C GLU A 85 6.15 -11.16 -6.40
N ASP A 86 6.46 -12.46 -6.43
CA ASP A 86 7.31 -13.16 -5.46
C ASP A 86 6.98 -12.85 -3.98
N SER A 87 5.71 -12.59 -3.69
CA SER A 87 5.23 -12.13 -2.38
C SER A 87 4.24 -13.12 -1.79
N THR A 88 4.17 -13.22 -0.47
CA THR A 88 3.36 -14.23 0.24
C THR A 88 2.83 -13.68 1.56
N ASP A 89 1.73 -14.22 2.07
CA ASP A 89 1.18 -13.82 3.38
C ASP A 89 0.89 -12.31 3.44
N LEU A 90 0.16 -11.83 2.43
CA LEU A 90 -0.26 -10.43 2.35
C LEU A 90 -1.72 -10.29 2.79
N SER A 91 -2.01 -9.23 3.54
CA SER A 91 -3.40 -8.87 3.88
C SER A 91 -3.71 -7.51 3.31
N VAL A 92 -4.81 -7.37 2.56
CA VAL A 92 -5.19 -6.09 1.94
C VAL A 92 -6.57 -5.67 2.42
N GLY A 93 -6.68 -4.45 2.94
CA GLY A 93 -7.92 -3.81 3.35
C GLY A 93 -8.10 -2.45 2.70
N PRO A 94 -9.34 -1.94 2.62
CA PRO A 94 -9.60 -0.60 2.13
C PRO A 94 -9.17 0.44 3.15
N TRP A 95 -8.60 1.53 2.63
CA TRP A 95 -8.49 2.79 3.35
C TRP A 95 -9.01 3.92 2.47
N ASN A 96 -9.90 4.76 2.97
CA ASN A 96 -10.45 5.88 2.18
C ASN A 96 -9.46 7.07 2.04
N GLY A 97 -8.29 6.96 2.66
CA GLY A 97 -7.27 7.98 2.63
C GLY A 97 -7.56 9.17 3.54
N GLY A 98 -6.68 10.17 3.41
CA GLY A 98 -6.85 11.48 4.03
C GLY A 98 -7.79 12.39 3.23
N ARG A 99 -7.94 13.63 3.71
CA ARG A 99 -8.63 14.72 2.99
C ARG A 99 -7.94 14.89 1.62
N SER A 100 -8.71 15.09 0.54
CA SER A 100 -8.27 15.20 -0.89
C SER A 100 -7.97 13.90 -1.66
N THR A 101 -7.97 12.72 -1.03
CA THR A 101 -7.67 11.45 -1.74
C THR A 101 -8.52 11.25 -2.99
N ARG A 102 -9.83 11.48 -2.88
CA ARG A 102 -10.76 11.35 -4.02
C ARG A 102 -10.54 12.39 -5.12
N GLU A 103 -10.10 13.59 -4.75
CA GLU A 103 -9.81 14.67 -5.71
C GLU A 103 -8.55 14.37 -6.51
N VAL A 104 -7.55 13.76 -5.87
CA VAL A 104 -6.24 13.47 -6.48
C VAL A 104 -6.24 12.14 -7.24
N LEU A 105 -6.87 11.10 -6.68
CA LEU A 105 -6.78 9.73 -7.20
C LEU A 105 -8.06 9.26 -7.91
N GLY A 106 -9.18 9.96 -7.73
CA GLY A 106 -10.49 9.56 -8.23
C GLY A 106 -11.36 8.89 -7.17
N ALA A 107 -12.58 8.50 -7.56
CA ALA A 107 -13.60 8.04 -6.61
C ALA A 107 -13.56 6.53 -6.30
N VAL A 108 -12.92 5.73 -7.14
CA VAL A 108 -12.96 4.26 -7.07
C VAL A 108 -11.69 3.73 -6.43
N ASN A 109 -11.86 2.83 -5.46
CA ASN A 109 -10.76 2.12 -4.80
C ASN A 109 -10.71 0.67 -5.27
N HIS A 110 -9.62 0.30 -5.95
CA HIS A 110 -9.40 -1.03 -6.54
C HIS A 110 -8.60 -1.98 -5.62
N TRP A 111 -8.56 -1.74 -4.31
CA TRP A 111 -7.77 -2.51 -3.34
C TRP A 111 -7.98 -4.04 -3.40
N LYS A 112 -9.19 -4.48 -3.80
CA LYS A 112 -9.55 -5.90 -3.89
C LYS A 112 -9.21 -6.57 -5.23
N GLU A 113 -8.73 -5.81 -6.21
CA GLU A 113 -8.46 -6.28 -7.58
C GLU A 113 -6.97 -6.61 -7.74
N VAL A 114 -6.40 -7.32 -6.77
CA VAL A 114 -4.96 -7.64 -6.75
C VAL A 114 -4.61 -8.62 -7.86
N GLN A 115 -3.59 -8.28 -8.65
CA GLN A 115 -3.01 -9.12 -9.69
C GLN A 115 -1.74 -9.78 -9.15
N ASP A 116 -1.76 -11.10 -9.01
CA ASP A 116 -0.63 -11.88 -8.52
C ASP A 116 0.14 -12.55 -9.66
N PHE A 117 1.35 -12.05 -9.91
CA PHE A 117 2.27 -12.56 -10.92
C PHE A 117 3.19 -13.66 -10.41
N SER A 118 3.20 -13.93 -9.10
CA SER A 118 3.97 -15.04 -8.49
C SER A 118 3.42 -16.41 -8.90
N CYS A 119 2.18 -16.45 -9.41
CA CYS A 119 1.53 -17.63 -9.95
C CYS A 119 1.24 -17.44 -11.44
N PRO A 120 2.26 -17.56 -12.33
CA PRO A 120 2.11 -17.27 -13.76
C PRO A 120 1.08 -18.17 -14.48
N THR A 121 0.66 -19.28 -13.85
CA THR A 121 -0.41 -20.17 -14.35
C THR A 121 -1.83 -19.73 -13.96
N LEU A 122 -1.98 -18.77 -13.03
CA LEU A 122 -3.26 -18.15 -12.69
C LEU A 122 -3.50 -16.93 -13.59
N ILE A 123 -3.78 -17.17 -14.87
CA ILE A 123 -4.13 -16.11 -15.84
C ILE A 123 -5.50 -15.52 -15.45
N THR A 124 -5.51 -14.23 -15.09
CA THR A 124 -6.58 -13.21 -14.91
C THR A 124 -7.99 -13.59 -14.40
N ALA A 125 -8.56 -14.74 -14.74
CA ALA A 125 -9.88 -15.17 -14.26
C ALA A 125 -9.88 -15.74 -12.83
N LYS A 126 -8.70 -16.11 -12.30
CA LYS A 126 -8.52 -16.74 -10.97
C LYS A 126 -7.64 -15.93 -10.01
N ALA A 127 -7.39 -14.64 -10.29
CA ALA A 127 -6.56 -13.79 -9.42
C ALA A 127 -7.11 -13.69 -7.98
N SER A 128 -8.43 -13.87 -7.80
CA SER A 128 -9.10 -13.99 -6.50
C SER A 128 -8.84 -15.31 -5.75
N GLU A 129 -8.17 -16.29 -6.37
CA GLU A 129 -7.82 -17.59 -5.78
C GLU A 129 -6.34 -17.68 -5.39
N SER A 130 -5.57 -16.59 -5.50
CA SER A 130 -4.17 -16.58 -5.09
C SER A 130 -4.03 -16.93 -3.59
N PRO A 131 -3.11 -17.84 -3.22
CA PRO A 131 -2.80 -18.13 -1.82
C PRO A 131 -1.90 -17.05 -1.18
N ASN A 132 -1.39 -16.10 -1.96
CA ASN A 132 -0.36 -15.16 -1.53
C ASN A 132 -0.92 -13.91 -0.88
N TRP A 133 -2.21 -13.63 -1.06
CA TRP A 133 -2.87 -12.49 -0.44
C TRP A 133 -4.29 -12.86 -0.02
N SER A 134 -4.82 -12.12 0.95
CA SER A 134 -6.21 -12.25 1.38
C SER A 134 -6.82 -10.88 1.71
N PRO A 135 -8.14 -10.71 1.55
CA PRO A 135 -8.81 -9.52 2.01
C PRO A 135 -8.86 -9.48 3.54
N LEU A 136 -8.58 -8.31 4.11
CA LEU A 136 -8.67 -8.08 5.54
C LEU A 136 -10.14 -8.12 5.99
N PRO A 137 -10.48 -8.77 7.12
CA PRO A 137 -11.84 -8.78 7.66
C PRO A 137 -12.38 -7.37 7.95
N GLU A 138 -13.66 -7.11 7.69
CA GLU A 138 -14.29 -5.78 7.86
C GLU A 138 -14.12 -5.20 9.27
N LYS A 139 -14.10 -6.07 10.30
CA LYS A 139 -13.90 -5.68 11.70
C LYS A 139 -12.53 -5.04 11.97
N GLU A 140 -11.56 -5.27 11.08
CA GLU A 140 -10.17 -4.82 11.21
C GLU A 140 -9.85 -3.63 10.29
N TRP A 141 -10.80 -3.20 9.46
CA TRP A 141 -10.64 -2.06 8.57
C TRP A 141 -10.42 -0.77 9.37
N ILE A 142 -9.49 0.05 8.90
CA ILE A 142 -9.24 1.37 9.49
C ILE A 142 -10.43 2.30 9.22
N LYS A 143 -11.02 2.84 10.28
CA LYS A 143 -12.15 3.77 10.17
C LYS A 143 -11.68 5.20 9.87
N GLU A 144 -12.52 5.97 9.17
CA GLU A 144 -12.24 7.39 8.92
C GLU A 144 -12.04 8.15 10.24
N GLY A 145 -10.93 8.90 10.33
CA GLY A 145 -10.56 9.69 11.51
C GLY A 145 -9.60 9.01 12.49
N GLN A 146 -9.42 7.69 12.41
CA GLN A 146 -8.59 6.93 13.34
C GLN A 146 -7.09 7.28 13.24
N LEU A 147 -6.64 7.77 12.09
CA LEU A 147 -5.26 8.25 11.84
C LEU A 147 -5.07 9.76 12.05
N LYS A 148 -6.16 10.51 12.31
CA LYS A 148 -6.11 11.97 12.52
C LYS A 148 -5.96 12.34 13.99
N ALA A 149 -6.17 11.41 14.92
CA ALA A 149 -6.19 11.68 16.36
C ALA A 149 -4.79 11.79 16.98
N ASP A 150 -3.75 11.32 16.29
CA ASP A 150 -2.38 11.22 16.83
C ASP A 150 -1.42 12.25 16.20
N SER A 151 -1.92 13.43 15.81
CA SER A 151 -1.12 14.51 15.22
C SER A 151 -1.50 15.87 15.76
#